data_AF-A0A2I1DS65-F1
#
_entry.id   AF-A0A2I1DS65-F1
#
_cell.length_a   1.000
_cell.length_b   1.000
_cell.length_c   1.000
_cell.angle_alpha   90.00
_cell.angle_beta   90.00
_cell.angle_gamma   90.00
#
_symmetry.space_group_name_H-M   'P 1'
#
loop_
_entity.id
_entity.type
_entity.pdbx_description
1 polymer ?
#
loop_
_entity_poly.entity_id
_entity_poly.type
_entity_poly.pdbx_seq_one_letter_code
_entity_poly.pdbx_strand_id
1 'polypeptide(L)'
;MFLQKISLLMSLLSPLAWFIWFTYAVILPLCTFLGWLALPFVFFALVIADVFVIIQLLKVTYSEDDEYETFLTTREALKTIFPEASNKDIKKYDKQLDKVKDFEPVLIISPNHNWINQHTLQNYQMVMNAFAIDSLQQNNRRDGNSLLIFHFSTMTELYTVRQNVRTLHPNAYFNPVAQPKQEPIGAAWIFYKVGASKCDFGEDDNFFIC
;
A
#
# COMPACT_ATOMS: atom_id res chain seq x y z
N MET A 1 44.81 -9.27 14.44
CA MET A 1 44.73 -10.30 13.37
C MET A 1 43.92 -11.54 13.77
N PHE A 2 44.03 -12.06 15.00
CA PHE A 2 43.26 -13.24 15.45
C PHE A 2 41.75 -12.96 15.61
N LEU A 3 41.37 -11.80 16.17
CA LEU A 3 39.97 -11.39 16.36
C LEU A 3 39.20 -11.16 15.04
N GLN A 4 39.88 -10.69 13.99
CA GLN A 4 39.27 -10.52 12.66
C GLN A 4 38.97 -11.85 11.96
N LYS A 5 39.83 -12.86 12.15
CA LYS A 5 39.59 -14.20 11.59
C LYS A 5 38.43 -14.92 12.27
N ILE A 6 38.22 -14.68 13.57
CA ILE A 6 37.07 -15.20 14.31
C ILE A 6 35.78 -14.56 13.80
N SER A 7 35.75 -13.23 13.61
CA SER A 7 34.57 -12.52 13.09
C SER A 7 34.11 -13.02 11.70
N LEU A 8 35.06 -13.34 10.82
CA LEU A 8 34.80 -13.87 9.48
C LEU A 8 34.31 -15.33 9.48
N LEU A 9 34.78 -16.15 10.43
CA LEU A 9 34.27 -17.50 10.63
C LEU A 9 32.84 -17.47 11.19
N MET A 10 32.54 -16.48 12.03
CA MET A 10 31.23 -16.29 12.68
C MET A 10 30.14 -15.82 11.71
N SER A 11 30.49 -15.19 10.58
CA SER A 11 29.51 -14.75 9.58
C SER A 11 29.12 -15.84 8.56
N LEU A 12 29.79 -17.00 8.57
CA LEU A 12 29.65 -18.07 7.57
C LEU A 12 28.81 -19.27 8.04
N LEU A 13 28.55 -19.37 9.35
CA LEU A 13 27.81 -20.48 9.94
C LEU A 13 26.33 -20.11 10.05
N SER A 14 25.45 -21.03 9.64
CA SER A 14 24.02 -20.88 9.91
C SER A 14 23.79 -20.80 11.44
N PRO A 15 22.71 -20.15 11.90
CA PRO A 15 22.43 -20.00 13.33
C PRO A 15 22.48 -21.32 14.12
N LEU A 16 22.01 -22.40 13.49
CA LEU A 16 22.06 -23.76 14.05
C LEU A 16 23.50 -24.26 14.18
N ALA A 17 24.33 -24.05 13.15
CA ALA A 17 25.73 -24.47 13.16
C ALA A 17 26.57 -23.67 14.18
N TRP A 18 26.24 -22.38 14.38
CA TRP A 18 26.85 -21.57 15.43
C TRP A 18 26.50 -22.09 16.83
N PHE A 19 25.22 -22.36 17.08
CA PHE A 19 24.77 -22.87 18.37
C PHE A 19 25.44 -24.21 18.69
N ILE A 20 25.44 -25.14 17.74
CA ILE A 20 26.12 -26.44 17.87
C ILE A 20 27.61 -26.21 18.20
N TRP A 21 28.33 -25.39 17.41
CA TRP A 21 29.74 -25.15 17.66
C TRP A 21 30.00 -24.53 19.04
N PHE A 22 29.23 -23.53 19.44
CA PHE A 22 29.39 -22.87 20.74
C PHE A 22 29.10 -23.82 21.91
N THR A 23 28.06 -24.65 21.81
CA THR A 23 27.73 -25.65 22.83
C THR A 23 28.86 -26.68 22.99
N TYR A 24 29.39 -27.22 21.88
CA TYR A 24 30.41 -28.26 21.95
C TYR A 24 31.82 -27.74 22.22
N ALA A 25 32.19 -26.57 21.70
CA ALA A 25 33.54 -26.03 21.82
C ALA A 25 33.77 -25.20 23.09
N VAL A 26 32.71 -24.61 23.66
CA VAL A 26 32.83 -23.67 24.79
C VAL A 26 32.09 -24.19 26.01
N ILE A 27 30.81 -24.51 25.88
CA ILE A 27 29.98 -24.89 27.03
C ILE A 27 30.41 -26.25 27.59
N LEU A 28 30.52 -27.28 26.74
CA LEU A 28 30.86 -28.64 27.20
C LEU A 28 32.19 -28.71 27.96
N PRO A 29 33.29 -28.10 27.47
CA PRO A 29 34.55 -28.04 28.22
C PRO A 29 34.43 -27.26 29.54
N LEU A 30 33.73 -26.13 29.56
CA LEU A 30 33.49 -25.36 30.79
C LEU A 30 32.70 -26.17 31.83
N CYS A 31 31.70 -26.94 31.39
CA CYS A 31 30.95 -27.85 32.25
C CYS A 31 31.84 -28.95 32.86
N THR A 32 32.83 -29.45 32.12
CA THR A 32 33.79 -30.44 32.65
C THR A 32 34.74 -29.87 33.70
N PHE A 33 35.10 -28.58 33.60
CA PHE A 33 36.01 -27.92 34.55
C PHE A 33 35.30 -27.30 35.76
N LEU A 34 34.08 -26.76 35.60
CA LEU A 34 33.36 -26.01 36.63
C LEU A 34 32.18 -26.77 37.25
N GLY A 35 31.81 -27.93 36.70
CA GLY A 35 30.71 -28.75 37.21
C GLY A 35 29.40 -27.97 37.31
N TRP A 36 28.77 -27.99 38.49
CA TRP A 36 27.44 -27.40 38.73
C TRP A 36 27.41 -25.86 38.63
N LEU A 37 28.56 -25.20 38.70
CA LEU A 37 28.66 -23.74 38.50
C LEU A 37 28.41 -23.30 37.05
N ALA A 38 28.43 -24.24 36.08
CA ALA A 38 28.18 -23.94 34.67
C ALA A 38 26.68 -23.86 34.32
N LEU A 39 25.78 -24.40 35.16
CA LEU A 39 24.32 -24.40 34.94
C LEU A 39 23.70 -23.03 34.61
N PRO A 40 24.00 -21.94 35.34
CA PRO A 40 23.46 -20.62 34.98
C PRO A 40 23.91 -20.16 33.59
N PHE A 41 25.14 -20.48 33.17
CA PHE A 41 25.65 -20.10 31.85
C PHE A 41 24.95 -20.85 30.72
N VAL A 42 24.62 -22.13 30.92
CA VAL A 42 23.81 -22.92 29.98
C VAL A 42 22.42 -22.31 29.82
N PHE A 43 21.79 -21.91 30.93
CA PHE A 43 20.48 -21.27 30.91
C PHE A 43 20.51 -19.93 30.15
N PHE A 44 21.52 -19.08 30.40
CA PHE A 44 21.67 -17.84 29.64
C PHE A 44 21.90 -18.07 28.15
N ALA A 45 22.67 -19.09 27.76
CA ALA A 45 22.90 -19.44 26.36
C ALA A 45 21.60 -19.88 25.66
N LEU A 46 20.74 -20.64 26.33
CA LEU A 46 19.43 -21.02 25.81
C LEU A 46 18.51 -19.80 25.62
N VAL A 47 18.44 -18.91 26.61
CA VAL A 47 17.64 -17.68 26.50
C VAL A 47 18.12 -16.80 25.34
N ILE A 48 19.43 -16.67 25.14
CA ILE A 48 19.98 -15.91 24.00
C ILE A 48 19.61 -16.58 22.67
N ALA A 49 19.67 -17.91 22.59
CA ALA A 49 19.29 -18.65 21.40
C ALA A 49 17.80 -18.47 21.07
N ASP A 50 16.92 -18.56 22.07
CA ASP A 50 15.48 -18.35 21.90
C ASP A 50 15.17 -16.93 21.43
N VAL A 51 15.79 -15.91 22.03
CA VAL A 51 15.64 -14.51 21.60
C VAL A 51 16.13 -14.32 20.17
N PHE A 52 17.26 -14.94 19.79
CA PHE A 52 17.79 -14.84 18.43
C PHE A 52 16.88 -15.54 17.41
N VAL A 53 16.34 -16.72 17.74
CA VAL A 53 15.35 -17.41 16.90
C VAL A 53 14.08 -16.57 16.75
N ILE A 54 13.59 -15.94 17.81
CA ILE A 54 12.44 -15.03 17.73
C ILE A 54 12.74 -13.82 16.84
N ILE A 55 13.93 -13.22 16.94
CA ILE A 55 14.34 -12.10 16.05
C ILE A 55 14.43 -12.55 14.60
N GLN A 56 14.93 -13.77 14.33
CA GLN A 56 15.00 -14.32 12.98
C GLN A 56 13.60 -14.67 12.45
N LEU A 57 12.73 -15.23 13.29
CA LEU A 57 11.33 -15.48 12.93
C LEU A 57 10.59 -14.17 12.65
N LEU A 58 10.77 -13.13 13.46
CA LEU A 58 10.27 -11.78 13.19
C LEU A 58 10.79 -11.28 11.85
N LYS A 59 12.10 -11.40 11.56
CA LYS A 59 12.66 -11.04 10.26
C LYS A 59 12.02 -11.80 9.10
N VAL A 60 11.74 -13.09 9.27
CA VAL A 60 11.07 -13.91 8.24
C VAL A 60 9.61 -13.51 8.06
N THR A 61 8.89 -13.14 9.12
CA THR A 61 7.55 -12.56 9.02
C THR A 61 7.58 -11.17 8.36
N TYR A 62 8.65 -10.39 8.58
CA TYR A 62 8.88 -9.13 7.87
C TYR A 62 9.35 -9.33 6.42
N SER A 63 9.84 -10.52 6.03
CA SER A 63 10.32 -10.80 4.68
C SER A 63 9.25 -11.39 3.75
N GLU A 64 7.96 -11.32 4.11
CA GLU A 64 6.86 -11.41 3.12
C GLU A 64 6.93 -10.26 2.07
N ASP A 65 7.87 -9.32 2.21
CA ASP A 65 8.17 -8.27 1.24
C ASP A 65 8.73 -8.78 -0.10
N ASP A 66 9.26 -10.00 -0.20
CA ASP A 66 9.89 -10.50 -1.44
C ASP A 66 8.88 -10.81 -2.56
N GLU A 67 7.59 -11.05 -2.25
CA GLU A 67 6.55 -11.29 -3.27
C GLU A 67 5.95 -9.99 -3.84
N TYR A 68 6.23 -8.84 -3.20
CA TYR A 68 5.68 -7.53 -3.55
C TYR A 68 6.73 -6.46 -3.89
N GLU A 69 7.98 -6.86 -4.13
CA GLU A 69 9.08 -5.95 -4.46
C GLU A 69 8.77 -5.11 -5.72
N THR A 70 8.00 -5.67 -6.65
CA THR A 70 7.56 -5.04 -7.90
C THR A 70 6.45 -4.00 -7.71
N PHE A 71 5.70 -4.03 -6.61
CA PHE A 71 4.62 -3.09 -6.37
C PHE A 71 5.14 -1.79 -5.76
N LEU A 72 4.62 -0.69 -6.29
CA LEU A 72 4.90 0.64 -5.77
C LEU A 72 4.25 0.85 -4.42
N THR A 73 4.79 1.80 -3.66
CA THR A 73 4.11 2.24 -2.44
C THR A 73 2.89 3.08 -2.77
N THR A 74 1.87 3.07 -1.90
CA THR A 74 0.67 3.94 -2.03
C THR A 74 1.05 5.40 -2.26
N ARG A 75 2.11 5.86 -1.59
CA ARG A 75 2.59 7.24 -1.69
C ARG A 75 3.23 7.56 -3.04
N GLU A 76 3.94 6.62 -3.64
CA GLU A 76 4.52 6.77 -4.98
C GLU A 76 3.43 6.76 -6.05
N ALA A 77 2.43 5.89 -5.91
CA ALA A 77 1.24 5.90 -6.77
C ALA A 77 0.52 7.24 -6.72
N LEU A 78 0.25 7.77 -5.53
CA LEU A 78 -0.40 9.07 -5.36
C LEU A 78 0.39 10.23 -5.98
N LYS A 79 1.72 10.20 -5.92
CA LYS A 79 2.57 11.20 -6.58
C LYS A 79 2.54 11.09 -8.11
N THR A 80 2.31 9.89 -8.63
CA THR A 80 2.14 9.65 -10.07
C THR A 80 0.78 10.18 -10.53
N ILE A 81 -0.28 9.89 -9.78
CA ILE A 81 -1.66 10.31 -10.09
C ILE A 81 -1.85 11.83 -9.90
N PHE A 82 -1.21 12.41 -8.88
CA PHE A 82 -1.30 13.83 -8.55
C PHE A 82 0.09 14.48 -8.50
N PRO A 83 0.74 14.68 -9.65
CA PRO A 83 2.12 15.20 -9.69
C PRO A 83 2.25 16.62 -9.11
N GLU A 84 1.18 17.41 -9.16
CA GLU A 84 1.14 18.79 -8.66
C GLU A 84 0.68 18.90 -7.20
N ALA A 85 0.24 17.80 -6.57
CA ALA A 85 -0.26 17.84 -5.20
C ALA A 85 0.86 18.07 -4.17
N SER A 86 0.54 18.84 -3.14
CA SER A 86 1.49 19.07 -2.05
C SER A 86 1.75 17.79 -1.25
N ASN A 87 2.92 17.67 -0.60
CA ASN A 87 3.21 16.56 0.30
C ASN A 87 2.16 16.41 1.44
N LYS A 88 1.49 17.50 1.81
CA LYS A 88 0.41 17.51 2.81
C LYS A 88 -0.85 16.85 2.25
N ASP A 89 -1.21 17.14 1.00
CA ASP A 89 -2.36 16.55 0.32
C ASP A 89 -2.11 15.07 0.03
N ILE A 90 -0.91 14.72 -0.47
CA ILE A 90 -0.50 13.33 -0.62
C ILE A 90 -0.64 12.56 0.70
N LYS A 91 -0.19 13.12 1.83
CA LYS A 91 -0.35 12.50 3.15
C LYS A 91 -1.82 12.36 3.57
N LYS A 92 -2.69 13.27 3.15
CA LYS A 92 -4.14 13.18 3.42
C LYS A 92 -4.77 12.04 2.61
N TYR A 93 -4.41 11.93 1.33
CA TYR A 93 -4.89 10.88 0.44
C TYR A 93 -4.39 9.49 0.86
N ASP A 94 -3.12 9.39 1.24
CA ASP A 94 -2.50 8.18 1.79
C ASP A 94 -3.29 7.64 2.99
N LYS A 95 -3.60 8.52 3.97
CA LYS A 95 -4.45 8.20 5.12
C LYS A 95 -5.89 7.80 4.77
N GLN A 96 -6.40 8.26 3.64
CA GLN A 96 -7.71 7.86 3.17
C GLN A 96 -7.67 6.44 2.61
N LEU A 97 -6.62 6.13 1.82
CA LEU A 97 -6.38 4.81 1.24
C LEU A 97 -5.98 3.76 2.29
N ASP A 98 -5.38 4.15 3.41
CA ASP A 98 -5.09 3.24 4.54
C ASP A 98 -6.33 2.52 5.07
N LYS A 99 -7.52 3.12 4.90
CA LYS A 99 -8.80 2.58 5.36
C LYS A 99 -9.44 1.60 4.38
N VAL A 100 -8.89 1.52 3.16
CA VAL A 100 -9.38 0.62 2.11
C VAL A 100 -8.90 -0.79 2.44
N LYS A 101 -9.77 -1.78 2.27
CA LYS A 101 -9.38 -3.18 2.43
C LYS A 101 -8.61 -3.65 1.21
N ASP A 102 -7.74 -4.62 1.42
CA ASP A 102 -6.97 -5.19 0.33
C ASP A 102 -7.91 -5.74 -0.76
N PHE A 103 -7.52 -5.52 -2.02
CA PHE A 103 -8.26 -5.92 -3.23
C PHE A 103 -9.64 -5.26 -3.46
N GLU A 104 -10.08 -4.32 -2.62
CA GLU A 104 -11.24 -3.47 -2.94
C GLU A 104 -10.83 -2.39 -3.95
N PRO A 105 -11.59 -2.20 -5.06
CA PRO A 105 -11.24 -1.20 -6.06
C PRO A 105 -11.51 0.22 -5.56
N VAL A 106 -10.55 1.10 -5.83
CA VAL A 106 -10.67 2.53 -5.60
C VAL A 106 -10.58 3.25 -6.92
N LEU A 107 -11.56 4.10 -7.19
CA LEU A 107 -11.49 5.06 -8.29
C LEU A 107 -10.84 6.34 -7.76
N ILE A 108 -9.76 6.76 -8.41
CA ILE A 108 -9.14 8.05 -8.15
C ILE A 108 -9.32 8.91 -9.41
N ILE A 109 -9.93 10.08 -9.27
CA ILE A 109 -10.15 11.02 -10.37
C ILE A 109 -9.17 12.18 -10.21
N SER A 110 -8.22 12.32 -11.15
CA SER A 110 -7.40 13.52 -11.24
C SER A 110 -8.16 14.62 -12.00
N PRO A 111 -8.37 15.82 -11.42
CA PRO A 111 -9.23 16.83 -12.03
C PRO A 111 -8.67 17.39 -13.34
N ASN A 112 -9.52 17.56 -14.35
CA ASN A 112 -9.18 18.36 -15.52
C ASN A 112 -9.54 19.85 -15.27
N HIS A 113 -8.52 20.68 -15.03
CA HIS A 113 -8.71 22.11 -14.78
C HIS A 113 -9.31 22.87 -15.98
N ASN A 114 -9.08 22.44 -17.22
CA ASN A 114 -9.71 23.05 -18.39
C ASN A 114 -11.22 22.81 -18.38
N TRP A 115 -11.66 21.59 -18.07
CA TRP A 115 -13.07 21.27 -17.93
C TRP A 115 -13.73 22.11 -16.82
N ILE A 116 -13.07 22.23 -15.66
CA ILE A 116 -13.55 23.05 -14.53
C ILE A 116 -13.66 24.52 -14.94
N ASN A 117 -12.69 25.06 -15.68
CA ASN A 117 -12.73 26.44 -16.15
C ASN A 117 -13.88 26.69 -17.14
N GLN A 118 -14.25 25.69 -17.95
CA GLN A 118 -15.36 25.77 -18.89
C GLN A 118 -16.73 25.58 -18.23
N HIS A 119 -16.83 24.72 -17.23
CA HIS A 119 -18.10 24.28 -16.65
C HIS A 119 -18.35 24.78 -15.23
N THR A 120 -17.41 25.47 -14.60
CA THR A 120 -17.37 25.90 -13.18
C THR A 120 -17.05 24.81 -12.16
N LEU A 121 -16.50 25.24 -11.02
CA LEU A 121 -16.23 24.38 -9.87
C LEU A 121 -17.51 23.77 -9.28
N GLN A 122 -18.63 24.49 -9.31
CA GLN A 122 -19.90 23.99 -8.79
C GLN A 122 -20.38 22.75 -9.56
N ASN A 123 -20.33 22.80 -10.90
CA ASN A 123 -20.71 21.66 -11.73
C ASN A 123 -19.74 20.48 -11.55
N TYR A 124 -18.44 20.76 -11.40
CA TYR A 124 -17.47 19.72 -11.05
C TYR A 124 -17.85 19.00 -9.75
N GLN A 125 -18.15 19.77 -8.70
CA GLN A 125 -18.57 19.22 -7.41
C GLN A 125 -19.88 18.44 -7.52
N MET A 126 -20.83 18.85 -8.37
CA MET A 126 -22.06 18.08 -8.60
C MET A 126 -21.77 16.69 -9.17
N VAL A 127 -20.89 16.59 -10.17
CA VAL A 127 -20.50 15.29 -10.76
C VAL A 127 -19.74 14.43 -9.74
N MET A 128 -18.78 14.99 -9.02
CA MET A 128 -18.06 14.26 -7.97
C MET A 128 -18.99 13.82 -6.83
N ASN A 129 -19.98 14.64 -6.47
CA ASN A 129 -21.00 14.24 -5.51
C ASN A 129 -21.86 13.09 -6.04
N ALA A 130 -22.19 13.06 -7.34
CA ALA A 130 -22.91 11.94 -7.92
C ALA A 130 -22.11 10.63 -7.78
N PHE A 131 -20.81 10.63 -8.11
CA PHE A 131 -19.93 9.49 -7.81
C PHE A 131 -19.92 9.13 -6.32
N ALA A 132 -19.88 10.14 -5.44
CA ALA A 132 -19.78 9.91 -4.01
C ALA A 132 -21.02 9.24 -3.38
N ILE A 133 -22.21 9.46 -3.92
CA ILE A 133 -23.48 9.10 -3.26
C ILE A 133 -24.37 8.14 -4.06
N ASP A 134 -24.11 7.92 -5.36
CA ASP A 134 -24.96 7.08 -6.20
C ASP A 134 -25.21 5.72 -5.54
N SER A 135 -26.47 5.28 -5.53
CA SER A 135 -26.88 3.98 -4.98
C SER A 135 -26.54 3.73 -3.49
N LEU A 136 -26.18 4.77 -2.73
CA LEU A 136 -25.94 4.67 -1.28
C LEU A 136 -27.15 5.14 -0.46
N GLN A 137 -27.27 4.63 0.77
CA GLN A 137 -28.25 5.13 1.74
C GLN A 137 -27.96 6.61 2.11
N GLN A 138 -29.00 7.30 2.58
CA GLN A 138 -28.91 8.71 2.93
C GLN A 138 -27.78 8.98 3.95
N ASN A 139 -26.99 10.03 3.69
CA ASN A 139 -25.79 10.44 4.44
C ASN A 139 -24.55 9.54 4.30
N ASN A 140 -24.62 8.44 3.53
CA ASN A 140 -23.43 7.66 3.22
C ASN A 140 -22.71 8.22 2.00
N ARG A 141 -21.37 8.22 2.07
CA ARG A 141 -20.50 8.65 0.98
C ARG A 141 -19.31 7.73 0.88
N ARG A 142 -18.88 7.43 -0.34
CA ARG A 142 -17.72 6.57 -0.60
C ARG A 142 -16.38 7.31 -0.67
N ASP A 143 -16.40 8.65 -0.59
CA ASP A 143 -15.25 9.50 -0.92
C ASP A 143 -14.57 10.17 0.27
N GLY A 144 -15.10 9.97 1.49
CA GLY A 144 -14.62 10.67 2.68
C GLY A 144 -14.64 12.21 2.57
N ASN A 145 -15.52 12.77 1.71
CA ASN A 145 -15.57 14.18 1.33
C ASN A 145 -14.32 14.70 0.59
N SER A 146 -13.54 13.80 -0.03
CA SER A 146 -12.38 14.20 -0.84
C SER A 146 -12.75 14.73 -2.22
N LEU A 147 -13.87 14.27 -2.79
CA LEU A 147 -14.27 14.51 -4.19
C LEU A 147 -13.23 14.04 -5.23
N LEU A 148 -12.32 13.15 -4.84
CA LEU A 148 -11.20 12.70 -5.68
C LEU A 148 -10.99 11.19 -5.59
N ILE A 149 -11.17 10.60 -4.42
CA ILE A 149 -10.87 9.19 -4.13
C ILE A 149 -12.17 8.55 -3.69
N PHE A 150 -12.65 7.55 -4.43
CA PHE A 150 -13.96 6.93 -4.26
C PHE A 150 -13.80 5.42 -4.07
N HIS A 151 -14.33 4.90 -2.96
CA HIS A 151 -14.16 3.49 -2.60
C HIS A 151 -15.36 2.66 -3.12
N PHE A 152 -15.11 1.44 -3.59
CA PHE A 152 -16.14 0.54 -4.06
C PHE A 152 -15.92 -0.85 -3.49
N SER A 153 -16.99 -1.60 -3.23
CA SER A 153 -16.88 -2.98 -2.77
C SER A 153 -16.53 -3.93 -3.91
N THR A 154 -16.89 -3.58 -5.15
CA THR A 154 -16.59 -4.40 -6.34
C THR A 154 -16.39 -3.54 -7.58
N MET A 155 -15.72 -4.11 -8.59
CA MET A 155 -15.57 -3.44 -9.89
C MET A 155 -16.91 -3.28 -10.62
N THR A 156 -17.84 -4.21 -10.40
CA THR A 156 -19.20 -4.12 -10.95
C THR A 156 -19.94 -2.90 -10.42
N GLU A 157 -19.83 -2.64 -9.11
CA GLU A 157 -20.41 -1.45 -8.48
C GLU A 157 -19.80 -0.17 -9.08
N LEU A 158 -18.47 -0.12 -9.21
CA LEU A 158 -17.74 1.01 -9.78
C LEU A 158 -18.24 1.36 -11.19
N TYR A 159 -18.31 0.39 -12.10
CA TYR A 159 -18.78 0.63 -13.46
C TYR A 159 -20.30 0.87 -13.55
N THR A 160 -21.08 0.36 -12.60
CA THR A 160 -22.51 0.70 -12.49
C THR A 160 -22.68 2.17 -12.14
N VAL A 161 -21.94 2.66 -11.14
CA VAL A 161 -21.94 4.08 -10.76
C VAL A 161 -21.43 4.95 -11.90
N ARG A 162 -20.35 4.56 -12.60
CA ARG A 162 -19.90 5.23 -13.83
C ARG A 162 -21.05 5.40 -14.83
N GLN A 163 -21.78 4.33 -15.13
CA GLN A 163 -22.88 4.37 -16.08
C GLN A 163 -24.02 5.31 -15.62
N ASN A 164 -24.39 5.26 -14.34
CA ASN A 164 -25.42 6.13 -13.78
C ASN A 164 -25.00 7.61 -13.85
N VAL A 165 -23.76 7.91 -13.45
CA VAL A 165 -23.21 9.27 -13.51
C VAL A 165 -23.11 9.75 -14.96
N ARG A 166 -22.75 8.89 -15.91
CA ARG A 166 -22.75 9.22 -17.34
C ARG A 166 -24.13 9.61 -17.85
N THR A 167 -25.16 8.88 -17.44
CA THR A 167 -26.55 9.19 -17.79
C THR A 167 -27.01 10.52 -17.19
N LEU A 168 -26.61 10.83 -15.96
CA LEU A 168 -26.98 12.08 -15.26
C LEU A 168 -26.17 13.29 -15.71
N HIS A 169 -24.90 13.09 -16.05
CA HIS A 169 -23.92 14.14 -16.34
C HIS A 169 -23.15 13.82 -17.63
N PRO A 170 -23.81 13.78 -18.80
CA PRO A 170 -23.16 13.42 -20.06
C PRO A 170 -22.01 14.37 -20.45
N ASN A 171 -22.10 15.65 -20.08
CA ASN A 171 -21.06 16.65 -20.35
C ASN A 171 -19.75 16.43 -19.55
N ALA A 172 -19.74 15.53 -18.56
CA ALA A 172 -18.52 15.15 -17.84
C ALA A 172 -17.66 14.13 -18.60
N TYR A 173 -18.21 13.55 -19.68
CA TYR A 173 -17.57 12.52 -20.48
C TYR A 173 -17.12 13.11 -21.81
N PHE A 174 -16.01 12.60 -22.31
CA PHE A 174 -15.49 12.92 -23.63
C PHE A 174 -16.52 12.50 -24.69
N ASN A 175 -16.95 13.47 -25.49
CA ASN A 175 -17.81 13.25 -26.63
C ASN A 175 -17.12 13.73 -27.92
N PRO A 176 -16.66 12.82 -28.80
CA PRO A 176 -15.93 13.19 -30.01
C PRO A 176 -16.80 13.92 -31.03
N VAL A 177 -18.14 13.80 -30.95
CA VAL A 177 -19.06 14.43 -31.91
C VAL A 177 -19.64 15.76 -31.43
N ALA A 178 -19.37 16.16 -30.18
CA ALA A 178 -19.84 17.43 -29.65
C ALA A 178 -19.10 18.62 -30.31
N GLN A 179 -19.82 19.71 -30.57
CA GLN A 179 -19.25 21.00 -30.96
C GLN A 179 -19.68 22.09 -29.97
N PRO A 180 -18.73 22.72 -29.23
CA PRO A 180 -17.29 22.47 -29.23
C PRO A 180 -16.93 21.09 -28.65
N LYS A 181 -15.73 20.59 -29.00
CA LYS A 181 -15.20 19.30 -28.51
C LYS A 181 -15.16 19.34 -26.98
N GLN A 182 -15.85 18.41 -26.34
CA GLN A 182 -15.93 18.33 -24.88
C GLN A 182 -14.76 17.51 -24.36
N GLU A 183 -13.94 18.09 -23.47
CA GLU A 183 -12.94 17.33 -22.73
C GLU A 183 -13.61 16.52 -21.62
N PRO A 184 -13.02 15.39 -21.17
CA PRO A 184 -13.51 14.70 -19.98
C PRO A 184 -13.25 15.52 -18.72
N ILE A 185 -14.03 15.27 -17.67
CA ILE A 185 -13.95 15.96 -16.37
C ILE A 185 -12.61 15.75 -15.64
N GLY A 186 -11.89 14.68 -15.99
CA GLY A 186 -10.63 14.29 -15.37
C GLY A 186 -10.08 13.00 -16.00
N ALA A 187 -8.97 12.52 -15.47
CA ALA A 187 -8.48 11.17 -15.76
C ALA A 187 -8.87 10.22 -14.62
N ALA A 188 -9.21 8.98 -14.97
CA ALA A 188 -9.61 7.96 -14.03
C ALA A 188 -8.47 6.98 -13.79
N TRP A 189 -8.21 6.70 -12.52
CA TRP A 189 -7.20 5.75 -12.09
C TRP A 189 -7.89 4.69 -11.24
N ILE A 190 -7.63 3.43 -11.56
CA ILE A 190 -8.06 2.31 -10.75
C ILE A 190 -6.90 1.92 -9.84
N PHE A 191 -7.17 1.91 -8.54
CA PHE A 191 -6.19 1.60 -7.51
C PHE A 191 -6.65 0.41 -6.68
N TYR A 192 -5.73 -0.49 -6.40
CA TYR A 192 -5.91 -1.62 -5.48
C TYR A 192 -4.81 -1.63 -4.45
N LYS A 193 -5.20 -1.81 -3.19
CA LYS A 193 -4.24 -2.15 -2.14
C LYS A 193 -3.93 -3.65 -2.24
N VAL A 194 -2.64 -4.00 -2.33
CA VAL A 194 -2.17 -5.39 -2.46
C VAL A 194 -1.36 -5.85 -1.25
N GLY A 195 -1.15 -4.97 -0.27
CA GLY A 195 -0.47 -5.25 0.99
C GLY A 195 -0.49 -4.03 1.91
N ALA A 196 0.20 -4.12 3.05
CA ALA A 196 0.14 -3.07 4.09
C ALA A 196 0.51 -1.66 3.59
N SER A 197 1.51 -1.57 2.70
CA SER A 197 2.03 -0.31 2.14
C SER A 197 2.15 -0.32 0.61
N LYS A 198 1.68 -1.40 -0.03
CA LYS A 198 1.88 -1.71 -1.44
C LYS A 198 0.57 -1.62 -2.21
N CYS A 199 0.66 -1.16 -3.45
CA CYS A 199 -0.50 -1.01 -4.31
C CYS A 199 -0.21 -1.38 -5.77
N ASP A 200 -1.28 -1.77 -6.45
CA ASP A 200 -1.35 -1.80 -7.91
C ASP A 200 -2.25 -0.65 -8.36
N PHE A 201 -1.90 0.01 -9.46
CA PHE A 201 -2.72 1.07 -10.02
C PHE A 201 -2.45 1.29 -11.51
N GLY A 202 -3.47 1.75 -12.22
CA GLY A 202 -3.38 2.09 -13.63
C GLY A 202 -4.43 3.10 -14.04
N GLU A 203 -4.14 3.85 -15.10
CA GLU A 203 -5.11 4.73 -15.74
C GLU A 203 -6.12 3.89 -16.53
N ASP A 204 -7.40 4.25 -16.46
CA ASP A 204 -8.45 3.71 -17.33
C ASP A 204 -8.85 4.81 -18.34
N ASP A 205 -8.14 4.82 -19.47
CA ASP A 205 -8.33 5.79 -20.56
C ASP A 205 -9.76 5.79 -21.14
N ASN A 206 -10.51 4.69 -20.95
CA ASN A 206 -11.87 4.55 -21.46
C ASN A 206 -12.93 4.98 -20.43
N PHE A 207 -12.54 5.27 -19.20
CA PHE A 207 -13.48 5.54 -18.12
C PHE A 207 -14.37 6.74 -18.42
N PHE A 208 -13.83 7.82 -18.99
CA PHE A 208 -14.63 9.00 -19.31
C PHE A 208 -15.01 9.10 -20.80
N ILE A 209 -15.06 7.98 -21.54
CA ILE A 209 -15.50 7.97 -22.93
C ILE A 209 -17.00 7.61 -23.05
N CYS A 210 -17.73 8.37 -23.87
CA CYS A 210 -19.12 8.13 -24.26
C CYS A 210 -19.30 6.90 -25.16
#